data_AF-A0AAD1NYZ5-F1
#
_entry.id   AF-A0AAD1NYZ5-F1
#
_cell.length_a   1.000
_cell.length_b   1.000
_cell.length_c   1.000
_cell.angle_alpha   90.00
_cell.angle_beta   90.00
_cell.angle_gamma   90.00
#
_symmetry.space_group_name_H-M   'P 1'
#
loop_
_entity.id
_entity.type
_entity.pdbx_description
1 polymer ?
#
loop_
_entity_poly.entity_id
_entity_poly.type
_entity_poly.pdbx_seq_one_letter_code
_entity_poly.pdbx_strand_id
1 'polypeptide(L)'
;MVLTPRPLEERDLEATVLRVFLKVIDLVGGPKALAEKKRLTWAGSLMTAAYAVVLAQEGMKGEEAIAKELGLSSAAVRQILRADPEAALKRVQELGEGERLRTHVAGGLAKAAYRAIRQGQEEPRVLGYFLERFVEMMGIPWAVLVLKAVKGLDFPADKEALLARLKGLRLLDQPAEALLERLEYPVRSPADLLHQLRLHLEA
;
A
#
# COMPACT_ATOMS: atom_id res chain seq x y z
N MET A 1 -19.22 -14.07 7.27
CA MET A 1 -19.69 -12.87 6.54
C MET A 1 -19.36 -13.09 5.08
N VAL A 2 -20.34 -13.43 4.24
CA VAL A 2 -20.11 -13.56 2.80
C VAL A 2 -20.12 -12.16 2.22
N LEU A 3 -18.95 -11.65 1.84
CA LEU A 3 -18.86 -10.38 1.12
C LEU A 3 -19.44 -10.62 -0.28
N THR A 4 -20.69 -10.18 -0.49
CA THR A 4 -21.27 -10.14 -1.83
C THR A 4 -20.40 -9.21 -2.69
N PRO A 5 -20.00 -9.61 -3.92
CA PRO A 5 -19.28 -8.72 -4.81
C PRO A 5 -20.17 -7.51 -5.11
N ARG A 6 -19.78 -6.33 -4.61
CA ARG A 6 -20.41 -5.07 -5.03
C ARG A 6 -19.87 -4.71 -6.42
N PRO A 7 -20.69 -4.11 -7.31
CA PRO A 7 -20.20 -3.61 -8.58
C PRO A 7 -19.09 -2.56 -8.35
N LEU A 8 -18.08 -2.56 -9.22
CA LEU A 8 -17.01 -1.56 -9.23
C LEU A 8 -17.63 -0.18 -9.51
N GLU A 9 -17.50 0.74 -8.56
CA GLU A 9 -17.96 2.10 -8.71
C GLU A 9 -16.85 3.00 -9.30
N GLU A 10 -17.23 4.13 -9.89
CA GLU A 10 -16.27 5.10 -10.44
C GLU A 10 -15.24 5.57 -9.40
N ARG A 11 -15.68 5.76 -8.14
CA ARG A 11 -14.78 6.07 -7.01
C ARG A 11 -13.72 4.99 -6.77
N ASP A 12 -14.04 3.72 -7.01
CA ASP A 12 -13.10 2.61 -6.81
C ASP A 12 -12.04 2.61 -7.93
N LEU A 13 -12.44 3.00 -9.15
CA LEU A 13 -11.51 3.20 -10.27
C LEU A 13 -10.58 4.38 -10.00
N GLU A 14 -11.10 5.55 -9.59
CA GLU A 14 -10.27 6.70 -9.24
C GLU A 14 -9.28 6.39 -8.12
N ALA A 15 -9.73 5.71 -7.05
CA ALA A 15 -8.84 5.28 -5.98
C ALA A 15 -7.73 4.35 -6.50
N THR A 16 -8.07 3.45 -7.44
CA THR A 16 -7.09 2.56 -8.06
C THR A 16 -6.11 3.33 -8.95
N VAL A 17 -6.56 4.32 -9.72
CA VAL A 17 -5.68 5.21 -10.50
C VAL A 17 -4.68 5.90 -9.59
N LEU A 18 -5.14 6.48 -8.47
CA LEU A 18 -4.26 7.16 -7.53
C LEU A 18 -3.24 6.19 -6.92
N ARG A 19 -3.65 4.97 -6.56
CA ARG A 19 -2.74 3.92 -6.08
C ARG A 19 -1.67 3.58 -7.11
N VAL A 20 -2.04 3.41 -8.38
CA VAL A 20 -1.08 3.18 -9.47
C VAL A 20 -0.12 4.36 -9.61
N PHE A 21 -0.63 5.59 -9.63
CA PHE A 21 0.19 6.80 -9.78
C PHE A 21 1.20 6.97 -8.64
N LEU A 22 0.76 6.79 -7.39
CA LEU A 22 1.64 6.83 -6.22
C LEU A 22 2.70 5.72 -6.29
N LYS A 23 2.31 4.51 -6.72
CA LYS A 23 3.27 3.42 -6.89
C LYS A 23 4.26 3.69 -8.02
N VAL A 24 3.86 4.35 -9.11
CA VAL A 24 4.80 4.82 -10.15
C VAL A 24 5.81 5.80 -9.55
N ILE A 25 5.36 6.77 -8.74
CA ILE A 25 6.27 7.73 -8.08
C ILE A 25 7.30 6.99 -7.23
N ASP A 26 6.88 5.98 -6.48
CA ASP A 26 7.77 5.12 -5.69
C ASP A 26 8.81 4.40 -6.58
N LEU A 27 8.38 3.78 -7.68
CA LEU A 27 9.26 3.07 -8.63
C LEU A 27 10.31 3.99 -9.27
N VAL A 28 10.05 5.29 -9.39
CA VAL A 28 11.03 6.27 -9.92
C VAL A 28 11.90 6.93 -8.84
N GLY A 29 11.85 6.44 -7.60
CA GLY A 29 12.67 6.90 -6.48
C GLY A 29 11.95 7.86 -5.51
N GLY A 30 10.64 8.01 -5.63
CA GLY A 30 9.82 8.84 -4.75
C GLY A 30 9.71 10.31 -5.19
N PRO A 31 8.90 11.11 -4.46
CA PRO A 31 8.61 12.49 -4.82
C PRO A 31 9.85 13.39 -4.82
N LYS A 32 10.79 13.15 -3.90
CA LYS A 32 12.07 13.88 -3.83
C LYS A 32 12.90 13.66 -5.09
N ALA A 33 13.07 12.41 -5.55
CA ALA A 33 13.81 12.11 -6.77
C ALA A 33 13.15 12.74 -8.01
N LEU A 34 11.81 12.78 -8.06
CA LEU A 34 11.08 13.44 -9.15
C LEU A 34 11.33 14.96 -9.17
N ALA A 35 11.40 15.60 -8.01
CA ALA A 35 11.67 17.02 -7.86
C ALA A 35 13.14 17.37 -8.16
N GLU A 36 14.09 16.69 -7.53
CA GLU A 36 15.53 16.98 -7.64
C GLU A 36 16.06 16.77 -9.05
N LYS A 37 15.59 15.73 -9.76
CA LYS A 37 15.99 15.46 -11.15
C LYS A 37 15.29 16.37 -12.18
N LYS A 38 14.55 17.38 -11.72
CA LYS A 38 13.74 18.32 -12.53
C LYS A 38 12.77 17.61 -13.47
N ARG A 39 12.11 16.55 -12.98
CA ARG A 39 11.19 15.67 -13.73
C ARG A 39 9.71 15.95 -13.45
N LEU A 40 9.37 17.12 -12.88
CA LEU A 40 7.98 17.47 -12.53
C LEU A 40 7.04 17.45 -13.74
N THR A 41 7.57 17.72 -14.94
CA THR A 41 6.82 17.65 -16.21
C THR A 41 6.33 16.23 -16.53
N TRP A 42 6.86 15.20 -15.87
CA TRP A 42 6.46 13.81 -16.07
C TRP A 42 5.13 13.49 -15.39
N ALA A 43 4.75 14.25 -14.35
CA ALA A 43 3.56 13.95 -13.53
C ALA A 43 2.30 13.79 -14.37
N GLY A 44 2.07 14.69 -15.34
CA GLY A 44 0.94 14.61 -16.27
C GLY A 44 0.94 13.31 -17.07
N SER A 45 2.05 12.99 -17.74
CA SER A 45 2.16 11.76 -18.56
C SER A 45 2.02 10.48 -17.74
N LEU A 46 2.56 10.47 -16.52
CA LEU A 46 2.44 9.33 -15.60
C LEU A 46 1.00 9.15 -15.10
N MET A 47 0.32 10.24 -14.76
CA MET A 47 -1.09 10.20 -14.35
C MET A 47 -1.97 9.71 -15.48
N THR A 48 -1.80 10.26 -16.69
CA THR A 48 -2.54 9.81 -17.88
C THR A 48 -2.32 8.33 -18.17
N ALA A 49 -1.08 7.85 -18.05
CA ALA A 49 -0.78 6.43 -18.24
C ALA A 49 -1.41 5.54 -17.16
N ALA A 50 -1.39 5.97 -15.89
CA ALA A 50 -2.06 5.26 -14.80
C ALA A 50 -3.57 5.14 -15.07
N TYR A 51 -4.20 6.24 -15.48
CA TYR A 51 -5.62 6.28 -15.82
C TYR A 51 -5.95 5.31 -16.96
N ALA A 52 -5.20 5.39 -18.07
CA ALA A 52 -5.41 4.50 -19.22
C ALA A 52 -5.26 3.02 -18.87
N VAL A 53 -4.26 2.67 -18.05
CA VAL A 53 -4.04 1.27 -17.60
C VAL A 53 -5.21 0.79 -16.74
N VAL A 54 -5.67 1.57 -15.77
CA VAL A 54 -6.79 1.16 -14.89
C VAL A 54 -8.10 1.05 -15.65
N LEU A 55 -8.41 2.00 -16.55
CA LEU A 55 -9.62 1.92 -17.37
C LEU A 55 -9.63 0.68 -18.28
N ALA A 56 -8.46 0.28 -18.80
CA ALA A 56 -8.35 -0.92 -19.62
C ALA A 56 -8.49 -2.21 -18.79
N GLN A 57 -7.88 -2.27 -17.60
CA GLN A 57 -7.81 -3.49 -16.79
C GLN A 57 -9.05 -3.72 -15.91
N GLU A 58 -9.51 -2.68 -15.21
CA GLU A 58 -10.62 -2.79 -14.24
C GLU A 58 -11.92 -2.26 -14.83
N GLY A 59 -11.85 -1.21 -15.67
CA GLY A 59 -13.01 -0.63 -16.35
C GLY A 59 -13.43 -1.36 -17.63
N MET A 60 -12.64 -2.33 -18.08
CA MET A 60 -12.82 -3.08 -19.35
C MET A 60 -13.04 -2.18 -20.58
N LYS A 61 -12.53 -0.94 -20.57
CA LYS A 61 -12.69 0.00 -21.68
C LYS A 61 -11.72 -0.32 -22.81
N GLY A 62 -12.21 -0.25 -24.05
CA GLY A 62 -11.38 -0.35 -25.25
C GLY A 62 -10.53 0.91 -25.49
N GLU A 63 -9.52 0.78 -26.36
CA GLU A 63 -8.57 1.87 -26.69
C GLU A 63 -9.27 3.17 -27.11
N GLU A 64 -10.32 3.09 -27.94
CA GLU A 64 -11.06 4.26 -28.44
C GLU A 64 -11.87 4.97 -27.35
N ALA A 65 -12.49 4.22 -26.45
CA ALA A 65 -13.25 4.77 -25.33
C ALA A 65 -12.31 5.52 -24.38
N ILE A 66 -11.17 4.91 -24.05
CA ILE A 66 -10.13 5.53 -23.22
C ILE A 66 -9.57 6.78 -23.91
N ALA A 67 -9.33 6.73 -25.22
CA ALA A 67 -8.81 7.86 -25.97
C ALA A 67 -9.77 9.06 -25.91
N LYS A 68 -11.07 8.82 -26.13
CA LYS A 68 -12.11 9.84 -26.02
C LYS A 68 -12.17 10.47 -24.62
N GLU A 69 -12.13 9.64 -23.59
CA GLU A 69 -12.24 10.07 -22.20
C GLU A 69 -11.04 10.88 -21.71
N LEU A 70 -9.83 10.47 -22.11
CA LEU A 70 -8.60 11.14 -21.70
C LEU A 70 -8.16 12.27 -22.65
N GLY A 71 -8.92 12.53 -23.72
CA GLY A 71 -8.56 13.52 -24.74
C GLY A 71 -7.26 13.15 -25.49
N LEU A 72 -7.02 11.85 -25.70
CA LEU A 72 -5.85 11.33 -26.41
C LEU A 72 -6.22 10.79 -27.79
N SER A 73 -5.21 10.50 -28.61
CA SER A 73 -5.41 9.67 -29.79
C SER A 73 -5.45 8.19 -29.42
N SER A 74 -6.21 7.38 -30.18
CA SER A 74 -6.21 5.91 -30.01
C SER A 74 -4.81 5.32 -30.18
N ALA A 75 -3.96 5.92 -31.02
CA ALA A 75 -2.56 5.54 -31.17
C ALA A 75 -1.75 5.77 -29.87
N ALA A 76 -1.95 6.90 -29.18
CA ALA A 76 -1.28 7.17 -27.91
C ALA A 76 -1.72 6.19 -26.81
N VAL A 77 -3.02 5.90 -26.72
CA VAL A 77 -3.54 4.88 -25.78
C VAL A 77 -2.94 3.51 -26.09
N ARG A 78 -2.91 3.12 -27.37
CA ARG A 78 -2.28 1.86 -27.80
C ARG A 78 -0.81 1.78 -27.38
N GLN A 79 -0.04 2.87 -27.55
CA GLN A 79 1.35 2.92 -27.11
C GLN A 79 1.49 2.74 -25.59
N ILE A 80 0.59 3.32 -24.79
CA ILE A 80 0.56 3.14 -23.34
C ILE A 80 0.29 1.68 -22.99
N LEU A 81 -0.80 1.10 -23.51
CA LEU A 81 -1.27 -0.22 -23.13
C LEU A 81 -0.33 -1.34 -23.59
N ARG A 82 0.33 -1.17 -24.75
CA ARG A 82 1.29 -2.13 -25.29
C ARG A 82 2.71 -1.96 -24.78
N ALA A 83 2.99 -0.94 -23.98
CA ALA A 83 4.32 -0.70 -23.45
C ALA A 83 4.85 -1.89 -22.64
N ASP A 84 6.16 -2.13 -22.75
CA ASP A 84 6.89 -3.13 -21.99
C ASP A 84 7.28 -2.55 -20.60
N PRO A 85 6.78 -3.12 -19.49
CA PRO A 85 7.07 -2.65 -18.14
C PRO A 85 8.55 -2.76 -17.76
N GLU A 86 9.19 -3.87 -18.09
CA GLU A 86 10.58 -4.17 -17.76
C GLU A 86 11.53 -3.24 -18.54
N ALA A 87 11.24 -2.99 -19.82
CA ALA A 87 12.00 -2.04 -20.62
C ALA A 87 11.86 -0.59 -20.10
N ALA A 88 10.66 -0.20 -19.66
CA ALA A 88 10.42 1.13 -19.11
C ALA A 88 11.17 1.37 -17.79
N LEU A 89 11.23 0.36 -16.91
CA LEU A 89 11.99 0.42 -15.66
C LEU A 89 13.50 0.58 -15.89
N LYS A 90 14.06 -0.11 -16.91
CA LYS A 90 15.46 0.13 -17.30
C LYS A 90 15.64 1.54 -17.85
N ARG A 91 14.77 1.94 -18.77
CA ARG A 91 14.89 3.24 -19.44
C ARG A 91 14.79 4.42 -18.47
N VAL A 92 13.94 4.33 -17.44
CA VAL A 92 13.76 5.43 -16.49
C VAL A 92 15.01 5.73 -15.64
N GLN A 93 15.85 4.71 -15.44
CA GLN A 93 17.13 4.84 -14.74
C GLN A 93 18.17 5.58 -15.60
N GLU A 94 18.11 5.39 -16.92
CA GLU A 94 19.03 5.98 -17.90
C GLU A 94 18.66 7.40 -18.33
N LEU A 95 17.40 7.82 -18.15
CA LEU A 95 16.96 9.16 -18.55
C LEU A 95 17.76 10.23 -17.81
N GLY A 96 18.21 11.26 -18.52
CA GLY A 96 18.89 12.41 -17.93
C GLY A 96 17.98 13.31 -17.09
N GLU A 97 18.56 14.34 -16.51
CA GLU A 97 17.79 15.45 -15.90
C GLU A 97 17.13 16.29 -17.01
N GLY A 98 15.89 16.70 -16.81
CA GLY A 98 15.15 17.55 -17.76
C GLY A 98 14.67 16.87 -19.06
N GLU A 99 15.01 15.60 -19.31
CA GLU A 99 14.47 14.85 -20.45
C GLU A 99 12.95 14.69 -20.34
N ARG A 100 12.23 14.75 -21.46
CA ARG A 100 10.79 14.48 -21.50
C ARG A 100 10.51 12.98 -21.42
N LEU A 101 9.52 12.62 -20.61
CA LEU A 101 9.06 11.25 -20.53
C LEU A 101 8.27 10.87 -21.79
N ARG A 102 8.71 9.83 -22.50
CA ARG A 102 8.00 9.31 -23.67
C ARG A 102 6.77 8.52 -23.25
N THR A 103 5.71 8.57 -24.06
CA THR A 103 4.41 7.93 -23.81
C THR A 103 4.53 6.44 -23.47
N HIS A 104 5.33 5.68 -24.22
CA HIS A 104 5.54 4.25 -23.95
C HIS A 104 6.30 3.99 -22.64
N VAL A 105 7.23 4.87 -22.23
CA VAL A 105 7.93 4.72 -20.94
C VAL A 105 6.94 4.97 -19.80
N ALA A 106 6.12 6.02 -19.90
CA ALA A 106 5.05 6.27 -18.93
C ALA A 106 4.08 5.08 -18.83
N GLY A 107 3.68 4.51 -19.98
CA GLY A 107 2.82 3.33 -20.03
C GLY A 107 3.44 2.09 -19.38
N GLY A 108 4.71 1.81 -19.65
CA GLY A 108 5.41 0.67 -19.06
C GLY A 108 5.54 0.82 -17.54
N LEU A 109 5.88 2.02 -17.05
CA LEU A 109 5.92 2.31 -15.62
C LEU A 109 4.55 2.14 -14.95
N ALA A 110 3.48 2.66 -15.56
CA ALA A 110 2.11 2.50 -15.06
C ALA A 110 1.68 1.02 -14.98
N LYS A 111 2.04 0.21 -15.99
CA LYS A 111 1.79 -1.23 -15.98
C LYS A 111 2.60 -1.96 -14.91
N ALA A 112 3.87 -1.60 -14.70
CA ALA A 112 4.69 -2.15 -13.62
C ALA A 112 4.07 -1.84 -12.24
N ALA A 113 3.68 -0.58 -12.03
CA ALA A 113 3.02 -0.13 -10.81
C ALA A 113 1.68 -0.84 -10.57
N TYR A 114 0.84 -0.98 -11.62
CA TYR A 114 -0.41 -1.73 -11.52
C TYR A 114 -0.18 -3.18 -11.10
N ARG A 115 0.78 -3.88 -11.73
CA ARG A 115 1.15 -5.25 -11.32
C ARG A 115 1.58 -5.31 -9.86
N ALA A 116 2.39 -4.36 -9.40
CA ALA A 116 2.87 -4.32 -8.02
C ALA A 116 1.73 -4.14 -7.01
N ILE A 117 0.80 -3.21 -7.22
CA ILE A 117 -0.34 -3.02 -6.30
C ILE A 117 -1.27 -4.24 -6.29
N ARG A 118 -1.44 -4.94 -7.42
CA ARG A 118 -2.21 -6.19 -7.48
C ARG A 118 -1.54 -7.34 -6.72
N GLN A 119 -0.24 -7.24 -6.46
CA GLN A 119 0.54 -8.15 -5.60
C GLN A 119 0.61 -7.67 -4.15
N GLY A 120 -0.18 -6.66 -3.76
CA GLY A 120 -0.19 -6.10 -2.40
C GLY A 120 0.99 -5.17 -2.10
N GLN A 121 1.80 -4.81 -3.10
CA GLN A 121 2.90 -3.88 -2.95
C GLN A 121 2.43 -2.44 -3.17
N GLU A 122 1.79 -1.88 -2.15
CA GLU A 122 1.36 -0.48 -2.13
C GLU A 122 2.53 0.52 -2.07
N GLU A 123 2.22 1.81 -2.15
CA GLU A 123 3.14 2.87 -1.74
C GLU A 123 3.21 2.89 -0.20
N PRO A 124 4.35 2.48 0.40
CA PRO A 124 4.39 2.19 1.83
C PRO A 124 4.35 3.44 2.71
N ARG A 125 4.81 4.60 2.22
CA ARG A 125 4.88 5.85 3.00
C ARG A 125 3.50 6.44 3.20
N VAL A 126 2.67 6.46 2.16
CA VAL A 126 1.29 6.94 2.22
C VAL A 126 0.44 6.01 3.08
N LEU A 127 0.54 4.70 2.84
CA LEU A 127 -0.21 3.71 3.62
C LEU A 127 0.18 3.76 5.10
N GLY A 128 1.48 3.80 5.40
CA GLY A 128 1.99 3.91 6.77
C GLY A 128 1.47 5.16 7.48
N TYR A 129 1.56 6.33 6.83
CA TYR A 129 1.11 7.61 7.40
C TYR A 129 -0.37 7.59 7.83
N PHE A 130 -1.26 7.04 7.01
CA PHE A 130 -2.69 6.97 7.35
C PHE A 130 -2.99 5.87 8.37
N LEU A 131 -2.38 4.69 8.22
CA LEU A 131 -2.62 3.58 9.14
C LEU A 131 -2.13 3.90 10.55
N GLU A 132 -0.97 4.54 10.71
CA GLU A 132 -0.42 4.91 12.01
C GLU A 132 -1.39 5.85 12.75
N ARG A 133 -1.87 6.90 12.09
CA ARG A 133 -2.85 7.83 12.67
C ARG A 133 -4.20 7.18 12.96
N PHE A 134 -4.65 6.29 12.09
CA PHE A 134 -5.88 5.56 12.31
C PHE A 134 -5.78 4.64 13.52
N VAL A 135 -4.66 3.91 13.65
CA VAL A 135 -4.35 3.05 14.79
C VAL A 135 -4.28 3.87 16.09
N GLU A 136 -3.63 5.04 16.06
CA GLU A 136 -3.61 5.99 17.17
C GLU A 136 -5.01 6.46 17.56
N MET A 137 -5.81 6.92 16.59
CA MET A 137 -7.18 7.40 16.82
C MET A 137 -8.09 6.31 17.41
N MET A 138 -7.90 5.06 16.99
CA MET A 138 -8.67 3.92 17.47
C MET A 138 -8.21 3.42 18.85
N GLY A 139 -7.14 3.99 19.44
CA GLY A 139 -6.62 3.56 20.75
C GLY A 139 -6.02 2.15 20.73
N ILE A 140 -5.67 1.62 19.55
CA ILE A 140 -5.10 0.28 19.36
C ILE A 140 -3.57 0.23 19.09
N PRO A 141 -2.72 1.26 19.28
CA PRO A 141 -1.27 1.10 19.07
C PRO A 141 -0.66 -0.02 19.90
N TRP A 142 -1.18 -0.24 21.11
CA TRP A 142 -0.73 -1.30 22.02
C TRP A 142 -0.84 -2.69 21.37
N ALA A 143 -1.90 -2.94 20.58
CA ALA A 143 -2.10 -4.24 19.93
C ALA A 143 -1.02 -4.51 18.88
N VAL A 144 -0.63 -3.47 18.13
CA VAL A 144 0.47 -3.56 17.15
C VAL A 144 1.80 -3.82 17.85
N LEU A 145 2.06 -3.15 18.98
CA LEU A 145 3.27 -3.37 19.78
C LEU A 145 3.35 -4.80 20.31
N VAL A 146 2.24 -5.33 20.84
CA VAL A 146 2.15 -6.72 21.32
C VAL A 146 2.44 -7.70 20.18
N LEU A 147 1.77 -7.56 19.04
CA LEU A 147 1.97 -8.45 17.88
C LEU A 147 3.40 -8.41 17.35
N LYS A 148 4.04 -7.23 17.32
CA LYS A 148 5.45 -7.10 16.94
C LYS A 148 6.37 -7.81 17.93
N ALA A 149 6.13 -7.70 19.23
CA ALA A 149 6.96 -8.30 20.27
C ALA A 149 6.87 -9.84 20.30
N VAL A 150 5.67 -10.39 20.10
CA VAL A 150 5.44 -11.85 20.08
C VAL A 150 5.65 -12.46 18.69
N LYS A 151 6.12 -11.68 17.70
CA LYS A 151 6.39 -12.20 16.36
C LYS A 151 7.43 -13.34 16.45
N GLY A 152 7.09 -14.48 15.86
CA GLY A 152 7.91 -15.68 15.87
C GLY A 152 7.97 -16.39 17.23
N LEU A 153 7.04 -16.09 18.14
CA LEU A 153 6.79 -16.91 19.32
C LEU A 153 5.82 -18.04 18.95
N ASP A 154 6.11 -19.25 19.42
CA ASP A 154 5.21 -20.40 19.27
C ASP A 154 4.07 -20.31 20.29
N PHE A 155 2.86 -20.67 19.84
CA PHE A 155 1.65 -20.75 20.66
C PHE A 155 1.16 -22.20 20.70
N PRO A 156 0.54 -22.66 21.81
CA PRO A 156 0.12 -21.91 22.98
C PRO A 156 1.29 -21.48 23.88
N ALA A 157 1.26 -20.24 24.38
CA ALA A 157 2.34 -19.63 25.14
C ALA A 157 1.99 -19.54 26.63
N ASP A 158 2.98 -19.82 27.49
CA ASP A 158 2.88 -19.59 28.92
C ASP A 158 3.27 -18.15 29.29
N LYS A 159 3.15 -17.84 30.58
CA LYS A 159 3.44 -16.52 31.13
C LYS A 159 4.90 -16.13 30.98
N GLU A 160 5.82 -17.08 31.16
CA GLU A 160 7.26 -16.83 31.11
C GLU A 160 7.70 -16.48 29.69
N ALA A 161 7.20 -17.21 28.70
CA ALA A 161 7.43 -16.97 27.28
C ALA A 161 6.90 -15.59 26.85
N LEU A 162 5.71 -15.20 27.32
CA LEU A 162 5.14 -13.87 27.03
C LEU A 162 5.89 -12.76 27.76
N LEU A 163 6.25 -12.95 29.03
CA LEU A 163 7.00 -11.97 29.81
C LEU A 163 8.36 -11.69 29.18
N ALA A 164 9.06 -12.73 28.70
CA ALA A 164 10.34 -12.58 28.01
C ALA A 164 10.24 -11.68 26.75
N ARG A 165 9.07 -11.61 26.12
CA ARG A 165 8.83 -10.78 24.93
C ARG A 165 8.26 -9.40 25.24
N LEU A 166 7.42 -9.29 26.27
CA LEU A 166 6.62 -8.10 26.54
C LEU A 166 7.16 -7.23 27.68
N LYS A 167 8.18 -7.69 28.40
CA LYS A 167 8.82 -6.93 29.50
C LYS A 167 9.27 -5.55 29.04
N GLY A 168 8.99 -4.53 29.85
CA GLY A 168 9.32 -3.13 29.60
C GLY A 168 8.37 -2.41 28.65
N LEU A 169 7.37 -3.10 28.07
CA LEU A 169 6.34 -2.44 27.27
C LEU A 169 5.28 -1.81 28.17
N ARG A 170 4.77 -0.65 27.76
CA ARG A 170 3.56 -0.04 28.32
C ARG A 170 2.44 -0.17 27.30
N LEU A 171 1.35 -0.80 27.70
CA LEU A 171 0.15 -0.94 26.89
C LEU A 171 -0.83 0.13 27.37
N LEU A 172 -1.01 1.18 26.57
CA LEU A 172 -1.57 2.45 27.03
C LEU A 172 -0.73 2.98 28.21
N ASP A 173 -1.30 3.10 29.41
CA ASP A 173 -0.59 3.56 30.62
C ASP A 173 -0.22 2.43 31.59
N GLN A 174 -0.57 1.18 31.28
CA GLN A 174 -0.34 0.03 32.14
C GLN A 174 0.94 -0.74 31.75
N PRO A 175 1.81 -1.14 32.71
CA PRO A 175 2.92 -2.05 32.44
C PRO A 175 2.40 -3.40 31.93
N ALA A 176 3.00 -3.92 30.86
CA ALA A 176 2.61 -5.22 30.29
C ALA A 176 2.72 -6.35 31.33
N GLU A 177 3.71 -6.28 32.22
CA GLU A 177 3.93 -7.25 33.30
C GLU A 177 2.71 -7.36 34.21
N ALA A 178 2.09 -6.23 34.58
CA ALA A 178 0.91 -6.21 35.44
C ALA A 178 -0.33 -6.81 34.74
N LEU A 179 -0.43 -6.64 33.42
CA LEU A 179 -1.51 -7.23 32.62
C LEU A 179 -1.30 -8.75 32.49
N LEU A 180 -0.07 -9.22 32.30
CA LEU A 180 0.27 -10.64 32.17
C LEU A 180 -0.07 -11.46 33.43
N GLU A 181 -0.09 -10.83 34.61
CA GLU A 181 -0.55 -11.47 35.86
C GLU A 181 -2.04 -11.83 35.85
N ARG A 182 -2.84 -11.13 35.05
CA ARG A 182 -4.31 -11.21 35.05
C ARG A 182 -4.85 -12.13 33.95
N LEU A 183 -3.98 -12.62 33.05
CA LEU A 183 -4.36 -13.46 31.92
C LEU A 183 -4.61 -14.91 32.32
N GLU A 184 -5.41 -15.59 31.50
CA GLU A 184 -5.62 -17.03 31.57
C GLU A 184 -4.62 -17.78 30.69
N TYR A 185 -3.97 -18.79 31.27
CA TYR A 185 -2.91 -19.56 30.62
C TYR A 185 -3.31 -21.03 30.38
N PRO A 186 -2.74 -21.67 29.34
CA PRO A 186 -1.83 -21.08 28.35
C PRO A 186 -2.61 -20.26 27.30
N VAL A 187 -2.01 -19.17 26.86
CA VAL A 187 -2.61 -18.30 25.84
C VAL A 187 -2.52 -19.02 24.49
N ARG A 188 -3.66 -19.24 23.83
CA ARG A 188 -3.78 -20.22 22.73
C ARG A 188 -3.24 -19.71 21.40
N SER A 189 -3.28 -18.40 21.18
CA SER A 189 -2.88 -17.78 19.91
C SER A 189 -2.61 -16.28 20.10
N PRO A 190 -1.98 -15.61 19.12
CA PRO A 190 -1.85 -14.16 19.14
C PRO A 190 -3.20 -13.42 19.23
N ALA A 191 -4.26 -13.96 18.63
CA ALA A 191 -5.60 -13.37 18.71
C ALA A 191 -6.20 -13.48 20.12
N ASP A 192 -6.01 -14.63 20.77
CA ASP A 192 -6.41 -14.87 22.16
C ASP A 192 -5.67 -13.91 23.11
N LEU A 193 -4.36 -13.74 22.93
CA LEU A 193 -3.56 -12.77 23.68
C LEU A 193 -4.13 -11.35 23.61
N LEU A 194 -4.40 -10.87 22.39
CA LEU A 194 -4.98 -9.54 22.20
C LEU A 194 -6.37 -9.41 22.82
N HIS A 195 -7.18 -10.46 22.72
CA HIS A 195 -8.52 -10.46 23.31
C HIS A 195 -8.46 -10.32 24.83
N GLN A 196 -7.66 -11.15 25.50
CA GLN A 196 -7.54 -11.10 26.96
C GLN A 196 -6.91 -9.78 27.44
N LEU A 197 -5.86 -9.28 26.77
CA LEU A 197 -5.26 -7.98 27.11
C LEU A 197 -6.28 -6.84 26.98
N ARG A 198 -7.13 -6.87 25.94
CA ARG A 198 -8.18 -5.86 25.77
C ARG A 198 -9.17 -5.83 26.94
N LEU A 199 -9.60 -7.01 27.43
CA LEU A 199 -10.52 -7.11 28.57
C LEU A 199 -9.95 -6.47 29.85
N HIS A 200 -8.63 -6.46 30.02
CA HIS A 200 -7.97 -5.87 31.19
C HIS A 200 -7.51 -4.43 31.00
N LEU A 201 -7.48 -3.93 29.76
CA LEU A 201 -7.17 -2.52 29.44
C LEU A 201 -8.41 -1.63 29.50
N GLU A 202 -9.61 -2.17 29.24
CA GLU A 202 -10.90 -1.46 29.32
C GLU A 202 -11.53 -1.46 30.73
N ALA A 203 -10.85 -2.05 31.73
CA ALA A 203 -11.29 -2.20 33.13
C ALA A 203 -10.46 -1.35 34.10
#